data_AF-W1DWH1-F1
#
_entry.id   AF-W1DWH1-F1
#
_cell.length_a   1.000
_cell.length_b   1.000
_cell.length_c   1.000
_cell.angle_alpha   90.00
_cell.angle_beta   90.00
_cell.angle_gamma   90.00
#
_symmetry.space_group_name_H-M   'P 1'
#
loop_
_entity.id
_entity.type
_entity.pdbx_description
1 polymer ?
#
loop_
_entity_poly.entity_id
_entity_poly.type
_entity_poly.pdbx_seq_one_letter_code
_entity_poly.pdbx_strand_id
1 'polypeptide(L)'
;MMITLRKLPLAVAVAAGVMSAQALAVDFHGYARSGIGWTGSGGEQQCFKATGAQSKYRLGNECETYAELKLGQELWKEGDKSFYFDTNVAYSVNQEDDWESTSPAFREANIQGKNLIDWLPGSTLWAGKRFYQRHDVHMIDFYYWDISGPGAGLEKR
;
A
#
# COMPACT_ATOMS: atom_id res chain seq x y z
N MET A 1 5.05 54.32 -34.22
CA MET A 1 5.72 53.52 -33.16
C MET A 1 4.93 52.22 -33.01
N MET A 2 5.35 51.13 -33.66
CA MET A 2 4.66 49.83 -33.57
C MET A 2 5.17 49.08 -32.34
N ILE A 3 4.27 48.78 -31.41
CA ILE A 3 4.54 47.93 -30.25
C ILE A 3 4.48 46.48 -30.75
N THR A 4 5.63 45.86 -30.94
CA THR A 4 5.74 44.42 -31.19
C THR A 4 5.31 43.67 -29.92
N LEU A 5 4.11 43.09 -29.92
CA LEU A 5 3.69 42.17 -28.87
C LEU A 5 4.68 40.99 -28.81
N ARG A 6 5.47 40.92 -27.74
CA ARG A 6 6.37 39.79 -27.45
C ARG A 6 5.53 38.53 -27.27
N LYS A 7 5.47 37.67 -28.30
CA LYS A 7 4.81 36.35 -28.26
C LYS A 7 5.60 35.29 -27.47
N LEU A 8 6.88 35.55 -27.20
CA LEU A 8 7.79 34.68 -26.44
C LEU A 8 7.31 34.35 -25.01
N PRO A 9 6.95 35.33 -24.15
CA PRO A 9 6.53 35.04 -22.78
C PRO A 9 5.24 34.23 -22.71
N LEU A 10 4.32 34.41 -23.67
CA LEU A 10 3.08 33.64 -23.72
C LEU A 10 3.34 32.18 -24.12
N ALA A 11 4.23 31.94 -25.08
CA ALA A 11 4.63 30.58 -25.48
C ALA A 11 5.35 29.83 -24.35
N VAL A 12 6.19 30.51 -23.57
CA VAL A 12 6.87 29.93 -22.40
C VAL A 12 5.86 29.63 -21.28
N ALA A 13 4.89 30.51 -21.04
CA ALA A 13 3.84 30.26 -20.05
C ALA A 13 2.93 29.08 -20.44
N VAL A 14 2.60 28.94 -21.73
CA VAL A 14 1.82 27.80 -22.24
C VAL A 14 2.63 26.51 -22.17
N ALA A 15 3.93 26.53 -22.53
CA ALA A 15 4.79 25.35 -22.41
C ALA A 15 5.01 24.91 -20.96
N ALA A 16 5.17 25.86 -20.03
CA ALA A 16 5.24 25.57 -18.59
C ALA A 16 3.92 24.99 -18.06
N GLY A 17 2.77 25.51 -18.52
CA GLY A 17 1.44 24.99 -18.19
C GLY A 17 1.20 23.56 -18.67
N VAL A 18 1.70 23.21 -19.87
CA VAL A 18 1.57 21.85 -20.44
C VAL A 18 2.50 20.86 -19.74
N MET A 19 3.68 21.30 -19.27
CA MET A 19 4.60 20.47 -18.47
C MET A 19 4.13 20.28 -17.01
N SER A 20 3.31 21.20 -16.48
CA SER A 20 2.80 21.13 -15.10
C SER A 20 1.64 20.17 -14.87
N ALA A 21 1.20 19.44 -15.90
CA ALA A 21 0.01 18.59 -15.85
C ALA A 21 0.32 17.09 -16.02
N GLN A 22 1.51 16.61 -15.64
CA GLN A 22 1.62 15.21 -15.25
C GLN A 22 0.95 15.08 -13.88
N ALA A 23 -0.36 14.85 -13.90
CA ALA A 23 -1.05 14.22 -12.78
C ALA A 23 -0.42 12.83 -12.60
N LEU A 24 0.69 12.79 -11.86
CA LEU A 24 1.23 11.59 -11.26
C LEU A 24 0.18 11.13 -10.26
N ALA A 25 -0.82 10.41 -10.74
CA ALA A 25 -1.83 9.81 -9.89
C ALA A 25 -1.10 8.78 -9.02
N VAL A 26 -0.91 9.13 -7.76
CA VAL A 26 -0.42 8.20 -6.75
C VAL A 26 -1.54 7.18 -6.52
N ASP A 27 -1.21 5.91 -6.67
CA ASP A 27 -2.12 4.82 -6.37
C ASP A 27 -2.24 4.70 -4.85
N PHE A 28 -3.43 5.03 -4.33
CA PHE A 28 -3.76 4.89 -2.92
C PHE A 28 -4.52 3.58 -2.68
N HIS A 29 -3.90 2.68 -1.93
CA HIS A 29 -4.48 1.41 -1.52
C HIS A 29 -4.30 1.22 -0.02
N GLY A 30 -4.94 0.20 0.53
CA GLY A 30 -4.76 -0.12 1.93
C GLY A 30 -5.79 -1.09 2.45
N TYR A 31 -5.77 -1.23 3.76
CA TYR A 31 -6.74 -1.98 4.53
C TYR A 31 -6.91 -1.27 5.87
N ALA A 32 -8.13 -1.18 6.38
CA ALA A 32 -8.35 -0.62 7.71
C ALA A 32 -9.53 -1.30 8.40
N ARG A 33 -9.43 -1.40 9.73
CA ARG A 33 -10.54 -1.71 10.63
C ARG A 33 -10.43 -0.83 11.87
N SER A 34 -11.57 -0.41 12.38
CA SER A 34 -11.70 0.38 13.60
C SER A 34 -13.12 0.20 14.12
N GLY A 35 -13.30 0.29 15.44
CA GLY A 35 -14.63 0.18 16.04
C GLY A 35 -14.64 0.57 17.50
N ILE A 36 -15.81 0.39 18.11
CA ILE A 36 -16.04 0.53 19.55
C ILE A 36 -16.95 -0.61 19.99
N GLY A 37 -16.75 -1.11 21.21
CA GLY A 37 -17.61 -2.15 21.75
C GLY A 37 -17.51 -2.26 23.28
N TRP A 38 -18.40 -3.07 23.83
CA TRP A 38 -18.55 -3.28 25.27
C TRP A 38 -18.69 -4.75 25.60
N THR A 39 -18.28 -5.13 26.80
CA THR A 39 -18.52 -6.48 27.34
C THR A 39 -19.77 -6.49 28.21
N GLY A 40 -20.58 -7.55 28.14
CA GLY A 40 -21.85 -7.64 28.87
C GLY A 40 -21.72 -7.56 30.40
N SER A 41 -20.57 -7.97 30.96
CA SER A 41 -20.26 -7.82 32.40
C SER A 41 -19.75 -6.43 32.79
N GLY A 42 -19.68 -5.49 31.84
CA GLY A 42 -19.10 -4.16 32.01
C GLY A 42 -17.68 -4.05 31.45
N GLY A 43 -17.29 -2.82 31.12
CA GLY A 43 -16.00 -2.48 30.53
C GLY A 43 -15.99 -2.49 28.99
N GLU A 44 -14.81 -2.28 28.43
CA GLU A 44 -14.52 -2.34 27.00
C GLU A 44 -14.80 -3.72 26.39
N GLN A 45 -14.87 -3.78 25.05
CA GLN A 45 -14.99 -5.05 24.33
C GLN A 45 -13.82 -5.98 24.64
N GLN A 46 -14.13 -7.22 24.98
CA GLN A 46 -13.13 -8.28 25.11
C GLN A 46 -13.12 -9.16 23.86
N CYS A 47 -11.92 -9.54 23.43
CA CYS A 47 -11.71 -10.44 22.31
C CYS A 47 -11.32 -11.83 22.76
N PHE A 48 -11.90 -12.86 22.15
CA PHE A 48 -11.76 -14.25 22.55
C PHE A 48 -10.89 -15.03 21.56
N LYS A 49 -9.86 -15.70 22.08
CA LYS A 49 -9.02 -16.66 21.36
C LYS A 49 -8.75 -17.84 22.27
N ALA A 50 -8.93 -19.06 21.78
CA ALA A 50 -8.63 -20.25 22.56
C ALA A 50 -7.14 -20.31 22.92
N THR A 51 -6.82 -20.72 24.15
CA THR A 51 -5.44 -20.88 24.62
C THR A 51 -4.69 -21.88 23.73
N GLY A 52 -3.54 -21.47 23.21
CA GLY A 52 -2.74 -22.27 22.27
C GLY A 52 -3.16 -22.17 20.80
N ALA A 53 -4.31 -21.56 20.48
CA ALA A 53 -4.71 -21.35 19.09
C ALA A 53 -3.91 -20.21 18.43
N GLN A 54 -3.61 -20.39 17.15
CA GLN A 54 -2.89 -19.41 16.35
C GLN A 54 -3.80 -18.30 15.80
N SER A 55 -5.12 -18.49 15.84
CA SER A 55 -6.11 -17.56 15.27
C SER A 55 -7.42 -17.56 16.06
N LYS A 56 -8.32 -16.62 15.72
CA LYS A 56 -9.66 -16.46 16.29
C LYS A 56 -10.66 -16.17 15.17
N TYR A 57 -11.92 -16.59 15.29
CA TYR A 57 -12.97 -16.10 14.41
C TYR A 57 -13.16 -14.60 14.63
N ARG A 58 -13.03 -13.80 13.58
CA ARG A 58 -12.82 -12.34 13.72
C ARG A 58 -14.09 -11.50 13.79
N LEU A 59 -15.21 -11.96 13.22
CA LEU A 59 -16.41 -11.14 13.10
C LEU A 59 -16.94 -10.73 14.49
N GLY A 60 -16.97 -9.43 14.78
CA GLY A 60 -17.35 -8.90 16.09
C GLY A 60 -16.37 -9.26 17.22
N ASN A 61 -15.14 -9.66 16.88
CA ASN A 61 -14.13 -10.19 17.80
C ASN A 61 -12.73 -9.64 17.45
N GLU A 62 -12.67 -8.37 17.02
CA GLU A 62 -11.46 -7.57 16.83
C GLU A 62 -11.55 -6.34 17.75
N CYS A 63 -10.47 -6.01 18.46
CA CYS A 63 -10.48 -5.09 19.61
C CYS A 63 -9.34 -4.06 19.49
N GLU A 64 -8.99 -3.73 18.26
CA GLU A 64 -7.91 -2.82 17.94
C GLU A 64 -8.26 -2.04 16.68
N THR A 65 -7.73 -0.84 16.55
CA THR A 65 -7.72 -0.14 15.26
C THR A 65 -6.43 -0.50 14.54
N TYR A 66 -6.57 -1.06 13.35
CA TYR A 66 -5.46 -1.46 12.50
C TYR A 66 -5.65 -0.87 11.11
N ALA A 67 -4.58 -0.29 10.57
CA ALA A 67 -4.58 0.26 9.23
C ALA A 67 -3.26 0.00 8.51
N GLU A 68 -3.33 -0.29 7.21
CA GLU A 68 -2.23 -0.29 6.27
C GLU A 68 -2.50 0.79 5.21
N LEU A 69 -1.57 1.72 5.06
CA LEU A 69 -1.64 2.80 4.09
C LEU A 69 -0.57 2.55 3.02
N LYS A 70 -1.01 2.37 1.78
CA LYS A 70 -0.13 2.08 0.64
C LYS A 70 -0.19 3.22 -0.36
N LEU A 71 1.00 3.69 -0.74
CA LEU A 71 1.20 4.63 -1.83
C LEU A 71 2.08 3.96 -2.87
N GLY A 72 1.54 3.80 -4.07
CA GLY A 72 2.24 3.24 -5.22
C GLY A 72 2.22 4.19 -6.40
N GLN A 73 3.10 3.93 -7.36
CA GLN A 73 3.13 4.69 -8.61
C GLN A 73 3.84 3.90 -9.71
N GLU A 74 3.28 3.92 -10.92
CA GLU A 74 4.03 3.54 -12.12
C GLU A 74 5.01 4.68 -12.47
N LEU A 75 6.29 4.45 -12.17
CA LEU A 75 7.35 5.45 -12.33
C LEU A 75 7.78 5.63 -13.79
N TRP A 76 7.60 4.59 -14.59
CA TRP A 76 8.00 4.58 -16.00
C TRP A 76 7.22 3.51 -16.77
N LYS A 77 6.85 3.82 -18.02
CA LYS A 77 6.22 2.89 -18.93
C LYS A 77 6.62 3.19 -20.37
N GLU A 78 7.02 2.16 -21.11
CA GLU A 78 7.26 2.21 -22.55
C GLU A 78 6.77 0.91 -23.19
N GLY A 79 5.72 1.01 -24.02
CA GLY A 79 5.03 -0.17 -24.55
C GLY A 79 4.58 -1.12 -23.43
N ASP A 80 5.04 -2.36 -23.51
CA ASP A 80 4.71 -3.43 -22.56
C ASP A 80 5.62 -3.45 -21.32
N LYS A 81 6.69 -2.65 -21.30
CA LYS A 81 7.64 -2.57 -20.19
C LYS A 81 7.22 -1.48 -19.21
N SER A 82 7.29 -1.75 -17.91
CA SER A 82 7.07 -0.72 -16.89
C SER A 82 7.79 -0.97 -15.57
N PHE A 83 8.00 0.10 -14.80
CA PHE A 83 8.48 0.06 -13.43
C PHE A 83 7.41 0.60 -12.48
N TYR A 84 7.03 -0.21 -11.50
CA TYR A 84 6.09 0.16 -10.46
C TYR A 84 6.81 0.21 -9.11
N PHE A 85 6.64 1.30 -8.38
CA PHE A 85 7.12 1.45 -7.01
C PHE A 85 5.94 1.34 -6.04
N ASP A 86 6.10 0.58 -4.95
CA ASP A 86 5.06 0.36 -3.96
C ASP A 86 5.59 0.50 -2.53
N THR A 87 4.78 1.09 -1.66
CA THR A 87 5.06 1.26 -0.23
C THR A 87 3.91 0.78 0.64
N ASN A 88 4.19 0.50 1.91
CA ASN A 88 3.17 0.18 2.91
C ASN A 88 3.63 0.59 4.31
N VAL A 89 2.84 1.44 4.96
CA VAL A 89 3.00 1.83 6.36
C VAL A 89 1.82 1.30 7.15
N ALA A 90 2.09 0.48 8.16
CA ALA A 90 1.06 -0.10 9.01
C ALA A 90 1.03 0.56 10.39
N TYR A 91 -0.18 0.79 10.90
CA TYR A 91 -0.49 1.34 12.21
C TYR A 91 -1.36 0.34 12.99
N SER A 92 -1.11 0.22 14.29
CA SER A 92 -1.93 -0.54 15.21
C SER A 92 -2.02 0.24 16.52
N VAL A 93 -3.23 0.48 16.99
CA VAL A 93 -3.55 1.20 18.24
C VAL A 93 -4.73 0.51 18.95
N ASN A 94 -4.89 0.79 20.23
CA ASN A 94 -5.87 0.11 21.07
C ASN A 94 -7.29 0.70 20.96
N GLN A 95 -7.48 1.78 20.21
CA GLN A 95 -8.77 2.43 19.98
C GLN A 95 -9.49 2.87 21.27
N GLU A 96 -8.70 3.22 22.29
CA GLU A 96 -9.21 3.64 23.60
C GLU A 96 -9.44 5.16 23.67
N ASP A 97 -8.71 5.94 22.89
CA ASP A 97 -8.69 7.40 22.91
C ASP A 97 -8.55 8.00 21.50
N ASP A 98 -8.80 9.31 21.38
CA ASP A 98 -8.55 10.07 20.14
C ASP A 98 -7.04 10.17 19.85
N TRP A 99 -6.25 10.57 20.86
CA TRP A 99 -4.81 10.71 20.71
C TRP A 99 -4.08 9.44 21.13
N GLU A 100 -3.73 8.60 20.15
CA GLU A 100 -2.95 7.38 20.37
C GLU A 100 -1.60 7.47 19.66
N SER A 101 -0.52 7.55 20.45
CA SER A 101 0.85 7.47 19.91
C SER A 101 1.21 6.02 19.62
N THR A 102 1.83 5.76 18.46
CA THR A 102 2.32 4.43 18.10
C THR A 102 3.59 4.51 17.27
N SER A 103 4.32 3.40 17.14
CA SER A 103 5.46 3.26 16.25
C SER A 103 5.03 2.50 14.99
N PRO A 104 4.87 3.17 13.84
CA PRO A 104 4.38 2.51 12.63
C PRO A 104 5.40 1.50 12.10
N ALA A 105 4.91 0.44 11.47
CA ALA A 105 5.74 -0.55 10.79
C ALA A 105 5.89 -0.18 9.31
N PHE A 106 7.12 0.04 8.84
CA PHE A 106 7.41 0.20 7.41
C PHE A 106 7.55 -1.17 6.76
N ARG A 107 6.44 -1.69 6.22
CA ARG A 107 6.27 -3.10 5.85
C ARG A 107 6.69 -3.37 4.41
N GLU A 108 6.42 -2.45 3.48
CA GLU A 108 6.77 -2.60 2.07
C GLU A 108 7.48 -1.36 1.53
N ALA A 109 8.47 -1.61 0.69
CA ALA A 109 9.20 -0.65 -0.13
C ALA A 109 9.91 -1.47 -1.20
N ASN A 110 9.28 -1.59 -2.38
CA ASN A 110 9.80 -2.43 -3.45
C ASN A 110 9.57 -1.80 -4.82
N ILE A 111 10.40 -2.20 -5.79
CA ILE A 111 10.24 -1.89 -7.20
C ILE A 111 9.94 -3.20 -7.95
N GLN A 112 9.01 -3.13 -8.88
CA GLN A 112 8.59 -4.24 -9.75
C GLN A 112 8.77 -3.80 -11.21
N GLY A 113 9.66 -4.48 -11.92
CA GLY A 113 9.94 -4.29 -13.34
C GLY A 113 9.23 -5.34 -14.19
N LYS A 114 8.20 -4.94 -14.93
CA LYS A 114 7.39 -5.83 -15.77
C LYS A 114 7.94 -5.89 -17.19
N ASN A 115 7.97 -7.10 -17.77
CA ASN A 115 8.41 -7.37 -19.15
C ASN A 115 9.82 -6.84 -19.51
N LEU A 116 10.71 -6.76 -18.53
CA LEU A 116 12.07 -6.24 -18.77
C LEU A 116 12.98 -7.27 -19.47
N ILE A 117 12.67 -8.55 -19.34
CA ILE A 117 13.47 -9.67 -19.85
C ILE A 117 12.82 -10.19 -21.13
N ASP A 118 13.39 -9.84 -22.29
CA ASP A 118 12.78 -10.11 -23.61
C ASP A 118 12.53 -11.60 -23.88
N TRP A 119 13.40 -12.49 -23.37
CA TRP A 119 13.26 -13.94 -23.52
C TRP A 119 12.30 -14.57 -22.49
N LEU A 120 11.77 -13.80 -21.55
CA LEU A 120 10.72 -14.19 -20.60
C LEU A 120 9.55 -13.19 -20.62
N PRO A 121 8.78 -13.13 -21.72
CA PRO A 121 7.60 -12.27 -21.78
C PRO A 121 6.60 -12.65 -20.68
N GLY A 122 5.97 -11.65 -20.09
CA GLY A 122 5.07 -11.73 -18.93
C GLY A 122 5.78 -11.75 -17.58
N SER A 123 7.11 -11.85 -17.53
CA SER A 123 7.82 -11.91 -16.25
C SER A 123 7.93 -10.55 -15.55
N THR A 124 8.00 -10.59 -14.23
CA THR A 124 8.24 -9.43 -13.36
C THR A 124 9.44 -9.70 -12.47
N LEU A 125 10.48 -8.87 -12.60
CA LEU A 125 11.61 -8.84 -11.67
C LEU A 125 11.29 -7.86 -10.55
N TRP A 126 11.57 -8.22 -9.31
CA TRP A 126 11.32 -7.32 -8.18
C TRP A 126 12.41 -7.41 -7.11
N ALA A 127 12.57 -6.32 -6.37
CA ALA A 127 13.46 -6.24 -5.21
C ALA A 127 12.95 -5.24 -4.18
N GLY A 128 13.21 -5.50 -2.90
CA GLY A 128 12.83 -4.66 -1.77
C GLY A 128 12.01 -5.43 -0.72
N LYS A 129 11.40 -4.69 0.22
CA LYS A 129 10.45 -5.27 1.17
C LYS A 129 9.09 -5.40 0.50
N ARG A 130 8.51 -6.61 0.45
CA ARG A 130 7.27 -6.87 -0.27
C ARG A 130 6.41 -7.89 0.44
N PHE A 131 5.10 -7.70 0.38
CA PHE A 131 4.15 -8.78 0.65
C PHE A 131 4.06 -9.71 -0.55
N TYR A 132 4.70 -10.87 -0.44
CA TYR A 132 4.90 -11.75 -1.58
C TYR A 132 3.91 -12.90 -1.56
N GLN A 133 2.94 -12.84 -2.48
CA GLN A 133 1.99 -13.93 -2.81
C GLN A 133 1.43 -14.63 -1.57
N ARG A 134 0.92 -13.83 -0.63
CA ARG A 134 0.39 -14.33 0.64
C ARG A 134 -0.95 -15.05 0.41
N HIS A 135 -1.18 -16.09 1.20
CA HIS A 135 -2.47 -16.78 1.25
C HIS A 135 -2.99 -16.82 2.68
N ASP A 136 -4.25 -16.40 2.85
CA ASP A 136 -4.92 -16.31 4.13
C ASP A 136 -6.31 -16.93 4.12
N VAL A 137 -6.83 -17.20 5.31
CA VAL A 137 -8.24 -17.50 5.54
C VAL A 137 -8.86 -16.32 6.27
N HIS A 138 -9.53 -15.46 5.50
CA HIS A 138 -10.02 -14.15 5.96
C HIS A 138 -10.83 -14.21 7.26
N MET A 139 -11.78 -15.15 7.40
CA MET A 139 -12.70 -15.22 8.54
C MET A 139 -12.02 -15.51 9.89
N ILE A 140 -10.78 -16.00 9.88
CA ILE A 140 -9.97 -16.25 11.08
C ILE A 140 -8.68 -15.40 11.11
N ASP A 141 -8.49 -14.49 10.14
CA ASP A 141 -7.30 -13.64 10.00
C ASP A 141 -5.98 -14.43 10.13
N PHE A 142 -5.93 -15.60 9.50
CA PHE A 142 -4.79 -16.51 9.58
C PHE A 142 -4.11 -16.67 8.22
N TYR A 143 -2.83 -16.32 8.18
CA TYR A 143 -1.96 -16.56 7.04
C TYR A 143 -1.30 -17.93 7.18
N TYR A 144 -1.64 -18.86 6.29
CA TYR A 144 -1.02 -20.20 6.25
C TYR A 144 0.17 -20.26 5.29
N TRP A 145 0.29 -19.28 4.39
CA TRP A 145 1.46 -19.11 3.54
C TRP A 145 1.80 -17.63 3.42
N ASP A 146 2.85 -17.22 4.12
CA ASP A 146 3.39 -15.86 4.07
C ASP A 146 4.92 -15.88 4.23
N ILE A 147 5.64 -15.57 3.16
CA ILE A 147 7.11 -15.45 3.14
C ILE A 147 7.55 -13.99 2.94
N SER A 148 6.67 -13.04 3.29
CA SER A 148 6.90 -11.62 3.09
C SER A 148 8.07 -11.09 3.91
N GLY A 149 8.75 -10.09 3.36
CA GLY A 149 9.91 -9.48 3.99
C GLY A 149 10.84 -8.84 2.97
N PRO A 150 12.07 -8.48 3.38
CA PRO A 150 13.12 -8.09 2.45
C PRO A 150 13.47 -9.25 1.52
N GLY A 151 13.47 -9.00 0.22
CA GLY A 151 13.82 -10.02 -0.76
C GLY A 151 13.97 -9.49 -2.17
N ALA A 152 14.12 -10.41 -3.09
CA ALA A 152 14.08 -10.19 -4.52
C ALA A 152 13.61 -11.47 -5.20
N GLY A 153 13.12 -11.37 -6.43
CA GLY A 153 12.69 -12.54 -7.18
C GLY A 153 12.28 -12.22 -8.60
N LEU A 154 12.10 -13.28 -9.37
CA LEU A 154 11.53 -13.26 -10.72
C LEU A 154 10.25 -14.08 -10.69
N GLU A 155 9.12 -13.44 -10.99
CA GLU A 155 7.81 -14.10 -11.00
C GLU A 155 7.16 -14.01 -12.38
N LYS A 156 6.20 -14.90 -12.63
CA LYS A 156 5.23 -14.77 -13.72
C LYS A 156 3.85 -14.72 -13.09
N ARG A 157 3.06 -13.73 -13.50
CA ARG A 157 1.62 -13.68 -13.22
C ARG A 157 0.85 -14.09 -14.47
#